data_AF-A0A959WJQ5-F1
#
_entry.id   AF-A0A959WJQ5-F1
#
_cell.length_a   1.000
_cell.length_b   1.000
_cell.length_c   1.000
_cell.angle_alpha   90.00
_cell.angle_beta   90.00
_cell.angle_gamma   90.00
#
_symmetry.space_group_name_H-M   'P 1'
#
loop_
_entity.id
_entity.type
_entity.pdbx_description
1 polymer ?
#
loop_
_entity_poly.entity_id
_entity_poly.type
_entity_poly.pdbx_seq_one_letter_code
_entity_poly.pdbx_strand_id
1 'polypeptide(L)'
;TLKLMLEEGISLREKMTLFWHNHFAVSNVNDPKFLYRHVELLRNFAWGNFRELMKEITVDPTMLRFLNGNQNTRTAPNENYARELMELYTLGKGDLAGPGDYTTFTEDDVIQMAKVLTGWRDRGFNTVNPDVNVESFFTLNRHDTGSKQLSHRFNNEVITNLGDQEYA
;
A
#
# COMPACT_ATOMS: atom_id res chain seq x y z
N THR A 1 -21.02 -5.05 7.95
CA THR A 1 -19.74 -5.77 8.07
C THR A 1 -19.11 -5.57 9.45
N LEU A 2 -18.79 -4.33 9.88
CA LEU A 2 -18.25 -4.07 11.23
C LEU A 2 -19.16 -4.52 12.40
N LYS A 3 -20.48 -4.35 12.25
CA LYS A 3 -21.46 -4.83 13.25
C LYS A 3 -21.44 -6.36 13.41
N LEU A 4 -21.33 -7.09 12.30
CA LEU A 4 -21.20 -8.56 12.33
C LEU A 4 -19.88 -8.98 12.99
N MET A 5 -18.79 -8.24 12.72
CA MET A 5 -17.50 -8.49 13.39
C MET A 5 -17.56 -8.38 14.91
N LEU A 6 -18.39 -7.47 15.42
CA LEU A 6 -18.53 -7.20 16.84
C LEU A 6 -19.58 -8.09 17.53
N GLU A 7 -20.65 -8.48 16.83
CA GLU A 7 -21.86 -9.06 17.45
C GLU A 7 -22.10 -10.55 17.17
N GLU A 8 -21.52 -11.14 16.12
CA GLU A 8 -21.90 -12.50 15.63
C GLU A 8 -21.38 -13.67 16.51
N GLY A 9 -20.69 -13.39 17.63
CA GLY A 9 -20.03 -14.38 18.48
C GLY A 9 -18.59 -14.67 18.04
N ILE A 10 -18.02 -15.83 18.41
CA ILE A 10 -16.63 -16.17 18.01
C ILE A 10 -16.62 -16.65 16.55
N SER A 11 -16.44 -15.71 15.63
CA SER A 11 -16.00 -16.00 14.26
C SER A 11 -14.51 -15.72 14.14
N LEU A 12 -13.71 -16.76 13.92
CA LEU A 12 -12.26 -16.60 13.73
C LEU A 12 -11.98 -15.67 12.52
N ARG A 13 -12.86 -15.67 11.51
CA ARG A 13 -12.71 -14.83 10.31
C ARG A 13 -12.83 -13.35 10.66
N GLU A 14 -13.82 -13.01 11.48
CA GLU A 14 -14.02 -11.63 11.88
C GLU A 14 -12.95 -11.17 12.88
N LYS A 15 -12.42 -12.06 13.74
CA LYS A 15 -11.24 -11.77 14.57
C LYS A 15 -9.99 -11.49 13.72
N MET A 16 -9.74 -12.30 12.70
CA MET A 16 -8.62 -12.06 11.77
C MET A 16 -8.84 -10.78 10.95
N THR A 17 -10.08 -10.51 10.54
CA THR A 17 -10.38 -9.27 9.82
C THR A 17 -10.13 -8.05 10.70
N LEU A 18 -10.51 -8.11 11.99
CA LEU A 18 -10.21 -7.05 12.95
C LEU A 18 -8.70 -6.89 13.20
N PHE A 19 -7.97 -8.02 13.28
CA PHE A 19 -6.51 -8.00 13.38
C PHE A 19 -5.88 -7.27 12.18
N TRP A 20 -6.30 -7.62 10.95
CA TRP A 20 -5.82 -6.94 9.75
C TRP A 20 -6.28 -5.49 9.65
N HIS A 21 -7.48 -5.17 10.09
CA HIS A 21 -7.97 -3.79 10.14
C HIS A 21 -7.14 -2.92 11.10
N ASN A 22 -6.67 -3.50 12.20
CA ASN A 22 -5.74 -2.82 13.09
C ASN A 22 -4.33 -2.70 12.49
N HIS A 23 -3.86 -3.72 11.78
CA HIS A 23 -2.54 -3.72 11.15
C HIS A 23 -2.47 -2.74 9.96
N PHE A 24 -3.49 -2.70 9.11
CA PHE A 24 -3.64 -1.79 7.98
C PHE A 24 -4.59 -0.63 8.28
N ALA A 25 -4.44 -0.02 9.47
CA ALA A 25 -5.31 1.05 9.90
C ALA A 25 -5.22 2.26 8.94
N VAL A 26 -6.38 2.79 8.56
CA VAL A 26 -6.53 3.97 7.72
C VAL A 26 -7.24 5.09 8.47
N SER A 27 -6.88 6.34 8.20
CA SER A 27 -7.56 7.51 8.74
C SER A 27 -7.69 8.61 7.69
N ASN A 28 -8.55 9.61 7.93
CA ASN A 28 -8.74 10.76 7.05
C ASN A 28 -9.19 10.45 5.60
N VAL A 29 -9.69 9.24 5.33
CA VAL A 29 -10.35 8.88 4.07
C VAL A 29 -11.86 8.82 4.29
N ASN A 30 -12.54 9.94 4.02
CA ASN A 30 -13.96 10.14 4.34
C ASN A 30 -14.91 9.77 3.17
N ASP A 31 -14.74 8.59 2.56
CA ASP A 31 -15.69 8.03 1.58
C ASP A 31 -16.09 6.59 2.00
N PRO A 32 -17.36 6.36 2.39
CA PRO A 32 -17.81 5.04 2.82
C PRO A 32 -17.61 3.93 1.78
N LYS A 33 -17.63 4.25 0.48
CA LYS A 33 -17.45 3.27 -0.59
C LYS A 33 -16.00 2.74 -0.61
N PHE A 34 -15.04 3.64 -0.37
CA PHE A 34 -13.62 3.30 -0.26
C PHE A 34 -13.38 2.44 0.99
N LEU A 35 -13.84 2.91 2.15
CA LEU A 35 -13.68 2.19 3.41
C LEU A 35 -14.32 0.80 3.39
N TYR A 36 -15.50 0.66 2.77
CA TYR A 36 -16.16 -0.63 2.61
C TYR A 36 -15.31 -1.60 1.79
N ARG A 37 -14.79 -1.16 0.64
CA ARG A 37 -13.92 -1.98 -0.22
C ARG A 37 -12.65 -2.41 0.50
N HIS A 38 -12.03 -1.51 1.27
CA HIS A 38 -10.85 -1.82 2.07
C HIS A 38 -11.15 -2.92 3.11
N VAL A 39 -12.23 -2.78 3.89
CA VAL A 39 -12.63 -3.79 4.88
C VAL A 39 -12.99 -5.12 4.20
N GLU A 40 -13.63 -5.09 3.04
CA GLU A 40 -13.94 -6.29 2.26
C GLU A 40 -12.67 -7.02 1.80
N LEU A 41 -11.65 -6.29 1.32
CA LEU A 41 -10.35 -6.85 0.97
C LEU A 41 -9.73 -7.58 2.16
N LEU A 42 -9.66 -6.93 3.32
CA LEU A 42 -9.14 -7.53 4.56
C LEU A 42 -9.93 -8.77 4.96
N ARG A 43 -11.26 -8.74 4.80
CA ARG A 43 -12.15 -9.87 5.11
C ARG A 43 -11.97 -11.04 4.14
N ASN A 44 -11.65 -10.77 2.88
CA ASN A 44 -11.38 -11.78 1.87
C ASN A 44 -10.04 -12.46 2.11
N PHE A 45 -9.04 -11.70 2.55
CA PHE A 45 -7.71 -12.19 2.91
C PHE A 45 -7.55 -12.57 4.39
N ALA A 46 -8.63 -12.72 5.14
CA ALA A 46 -8.58 -13.07 6.57
C ALA A 46 -7.70 -14.31 6.86
N TRP A 47 -7.65 -15.27 5.93
CA TRP A 47 -6.82 -16.49 5.98
C TRP A 47 -5.78 -16.56 4.86
N GLY A 48 -5.63 -15.47 4.11
CA GLY A 48 -4.87 -15.45 2.87
C GLY A 48 -3.36 -15.43 3.09
N ASN A 49 -2.63 -15.47 1.99
CA ASN A 49 -1.20 -15.27 2.00
C ASN A 49 -0.89 -13.79 2.27
N PHE A 50 0.00 -13.51 3.24
CA PHE A 50 0.36 -12.14 3.61
C PHE A 50 1.03 -11.36 2.47
N ARG A 51 1.89 -12.00 1.67
CA ARG A 51 2.54 -11.36 0.51
C ARG A 51 1.50 -10.89 -0.50
N GLU A 52 0.51 -11.73 -0.79
CA GLU A 52 -0.56 -11.38 -1.72
C GLU A 52 -1.48 -10.29 -1.13
N LEU A 53 -1.81 -10.37 0.16
CA LEU A 53 -2.54 -9.29 0.84
C LEU A 53 -1.77 -7.96 0.75
N MET A 54 -0.46 -7.97 0.97
CA MET A 54 0.37 -6.76 0.89
C MET A 54 0.34 -6.14 -0.51
N LYS A 55 0.36 -6.95 -1.57
CA LYS A 55 0.23 -6.45 -2.95
C LYS A 55 -1.11 -5.78 -3.17
N GLU A 56 -2.20 -6.44 -2.78
CA GLU A 56 -3.56 -5.89 -2.94
C GLU A 56 -3.75 -4.60 -2.14
N ILE A 57 -3.20 -4.54 -0.92
CA ILE A 57 -3.21 -3.33 -0.07
C ILE A 57 -2.37 -2.20 -0.69
N THR A 58 -1.26 -2.53 -1.34
CA THR A 58 -0.37 -1.57 -2.02
C THR A 58 -1.07 -0.74 -3.09
N VAL A 59 -2.10 -1.30 -3.72
CA VAL A 59 -2.87 -0.62 -4.76
C VAL A 59 -4.32 -0.41 -4.38
N ASP A 60 -4.70 -0.64 -3.13
CA ASP A 60 -6.05 -0.40 -2.64
C ASP A 60 -6.39 1.10 -2.71
N PRO A 61 -7.54 1.51 -3.29
CA PRO A 61 -7.92 2.92 -3.40
C PRO A 61 -7.91 3.70 -2.07
N THR A 62 -8.23 3.05 -0.95
CA THR A 62 -8.20 3.69 0.38
C THR A 62 -6.77 3.95 0.82
N MET A 63 -5.88 2.97 0.67
CA MET A 63 -4.45 3.12 0.97
C MET A 63 -3.76 4.16 0.08
N LEU A 64 -4.08 4.16 -1.22
CA LEU A 64 -3.56 5.16 -2.16
C LEU A 64 -3.92 6.60 -1.73
N ARG A 65 -5.10 6.80 -1.13
CA ARG A 65 -5.50 8.11 -0.59
C ARG A 65 -4.86 8.38 0.77
N PHE A 66 -4.82 7.38 1.66
CA PHE A 66 -4.31 7.51 3.03
C PHE A 66 -2.82 7.88 3.06
N LEU A 67 -2.00 7.25 2.21
CA LEU A 67 -0.55 7.45 2.17
C LEU A 67 -0.08 8.21 0.92
N ASN A 68 -0.98 8.99 0.31
CA ASN A 68 -0.70 9.85 -0.84
C ASN A 68 -0.16 9.13 -2.10
N GLY A 69 -0.33 7.82 -2.21
CA GLY A 69 0.03 7.04 -3.40
C GLY A 69 -0.68 7.52 -4.68
N ASN A 70 -1.92 8.01 -4.56
CA ASN A 70 -2.67 8.58 -5.68
C ASN A 70 -2.05 9.89 -6.24
N GLN A 71 -1.18 10.55 -5.46
CA GLN A 71 -0.43 11.75 -5.85
C GLN A 71 1.01 11.42 -6.27
N ASN A 72 1.48 10.19 -6.04
CA ASN A 72 2.84 9.77 -6.34
C ASN A 72 3.09 9.75 -7.87
N THR A 73 3.99 10.58 -8.37
CA THR A 73 4.28 10.73 -9.82
C THR A 73 5.77 10.66 -10.09
N ARG A 74 6.16 10.28 -11.31
CA ARG A 74 7.57 10.31 -11.75
C ARG A 74 8.28 11.65 -11.57
N THR A 75 7.54 12.76 -11.65
CA THR A 75 8.09 14.12 -11.50
C THR A 75 8.09 14.61 -10.05
N ALA A 76 7.35 13.95 -9.17
CA ALA A 76 7.29 14.21 -7.74
C ALA A 76 7.04 12.87 -7.02
N PRO A 77 8.06 12.01 -6.88
CA PRO A 77 7.94 10.79 -6.12
C PRO A 77 7.58 11.09 -4.67
N ASN A 78 6.61 10.39 -4.12
CA ASN A 78 6.15 10.54 -2.75
C ASN A 78 6.58 9.31 -1.93
N GLU A 79 7.50 9.54 -1.01
CA GLU A 79 8.10 8.50 -0.16
C GLU A 79 7.18 7.98 0.93
N ASN A 80 6.09 8.68 1.25
CA ASN A 80 5.25 8.36 2.42
C ASN A 80 4.86 6.87 2.42
N TYR A 81 4.22 6.39 1.35
CA TYR A 81 3.85 4.98 1.33
C TYR A 81 5.05 4.03 1.26
N ALA A 82 6.08 4.34 0.47
CA ALA A 82 7.27 3.48 0.39
C ALA A 82 7.94 3.31 1.77
N ARG A 83 7.97 4.38 2.57
CA ARG A 83 8.47 4.38 3.92
C ARG A 83 7.61 3.53 4.85
N GLU A 84 6.29 3.75 4.86
CA GLU A 84 5.40 2.95 5.72
C GLU A 84 5.38 1.47 5.33
N LEU A 85 5.51 1.16 4.02
CA LEU A 85 5.64 -0.20 3.52
C LEU A 85 6.84 -0.91 4.17
N MET A 86 7.99 -0.26 4.22
CA MET A 86 9.20 -0.81 4.84
C MET A 86 9.15 -0.78 6.38
N GLU A 87 8.83 0.39 6.95
CA GLU A 87 8.94 0.66 8.38
C GLU A 87 7.82 0.00 9.21
N LEU A 88 6.57 0.05 8.76
CA LEU A 88 5.43 -0.40 9.56
C LEU A 88 4.83 -1.72 9.10
N TYR A 89 4.77 -1.96 7.78
CA TYR A 89 4.00 -3.09 7.26
C TYR A 89 4.84 -4.34 6.96
N THR A 90 6.16 -4.22 6.75
CA THR A 90 6.97 -5.38 6.33
C THR A 90 8.22 -5.62 7.18
N LEU A 91 9.28 -4.84 6.98
CA LEU A 91 10.62 -5.14 7.51
C LEU A 91 10.78 -4.69 8.96
N GLY A 92 10.10 -3.61 9.33
CA GLY A 92 10.41 -2.86 10.53
C GLY A 92 11.57 -1.88 10.28
N LYS A 93 11.57 -0.76 11.00
CA LYS A 93 12.61 0.27 10.87
C LYS A 93 14.02 -0.22 11.21
N GLY A 94 14.15 -1.08 12.23
CA GLY A 94 15.45 -1.50 12.74
C GLY A 94 16.25 -0.36 13.41
N ASP A 95 17.41 -0.72 13.97
CA ASP A 95 18.32 0.24 14.61
C ASP A 95 19.07 1.08 13.58
N LEU A 96 19.46 2.30 13.95
CA LEU A 96 20.26 3.19 13.12
C LEU A 96 21.71 2.68 13.02
N ALA A 97 22.16 2.36 11.81
CA ALA A 97 23.53 1.95 11.49
C ALA A 97 24.41 3.11 11.01
N GLY A 98 23.79 4.20 10.54
CA GLY A 98 24.44 5.44 10.11
C GLY A 98 23.40 6.48 9.67
N PRO A 99 23.82 7.71 9.31
CA PRO A 99 22.89 8.72 8.81
C PRO A 99 22.14 8.21 7.57
N GLY A 100 20.81 8.04 7.68
CA GLY A 100 19.97 7.51 6.61
C GLY A 100 20.16 6.02 6.31
N ASP A 101 20.82 5.26 7.19
CA ASP A 101 21.02 3.81 7.05
C ASP A 101 20.53 3.11 8.31
N TYR A 102 19.52 2.26 8.15
CA TYR A 102 19.01 1.39 9.20
C TYR A 102 19.46 -0.04 8.96
N THR A 103 19.47 -0.85 10.01
CA THR A 103 19.82 -2.28 9.90
C THR A 103 18.98 -3.06 8.88
N THR A 104 17.78 -2.59 8.54
CA THR A 104 16.84 -3.25 7.61
C THR A 104 16.76 -2.61 6.22
N PHE A 105 16.91 -1.29 6.08
CA PHE A 105 16.88 -0.57 4.79
C PHE A 105 17.59 0.80 4.92
N THR A 106 17.89 1.44 3.79
CA THR A 106 18.46 2.79 3.71
C THR A 106 17.45 3.79 3.16
N GLU A 107 17.71 5.09 3.37
CA GLU A 107 16.91 6.16 2.81
C GLU A 107 16.83 6.11 1.27
N ASP A 108 17.90 5.66 0.60
CA ASP A 108 17.88 5.47 -0.86
C ASP A 108 16.91 4.35 -1.29
N ASP A 109 16.75 3.30 -0.48
CA ASP A 109 15.77 2.25 -0.73
C ASP A 109 14.34 2.81 -0.69
N VAL A 110 14.05 3.70 0.26
CA VAL A 110 12.75 4.38 0.35
C VAL A 110 12.50 5.21 -0.91
N ILE A 111 13.49 5.97 -1.38
CA ILE A 111 13.41 6.78 -2.61
C ILE A 111 13.16 5.89 -3.83
N GLN A 112 13.89 4.78 -3.96
CA GLN A 112 13.72 3.84 -5.07
C GLN A 112 12.35 3.17 -5.05
N MET A 113 11.88 2.72 -3.88
CA MET A 113 10.55 2.12 -3.78
C MET A 113 9.44 3.15 -3.97
N ALA A 114 9.66 4.43 -3.62
CA ALA A 114 8.73 5.49 -3.95
C ALA A 114 8.53 5.61 -5.47
N LYS A 115 9.61 5.45 -6.26
CA LYS A 115 9.53 5.43 -7.73
C LYS A 115 8.81 4.19 -8.25
N VAL A 116 9.05 3.01 -7.69
CA VAL A 116 8.30 1.78 -8.02
C VAL A 116 6.78 2.00 -7.89
N LEU A 117 6.36 2.71 -6.84
CA LEU A 117 4.94 2.96 -6.56
C LEU A 117 4.33 4.14 -7.35
N THR A 118 5.09 4.83 -8.21
CA THR A 118 4.55 5.94 -9.00
C THR A 118 3.51 5.45 -10.02
N GLY A 119 2.55 6.31 -10.38
CA GLY A 119 1.59 6.01 -11.46
C GLY A 119 0.27 5.38 -11.02
N TRP A 120 0.16 4.81 -9.81
CA TRP A 120 -1.09 4.27 -9.27
C TRP A 120 -2.10 5.36 -8.89
N ARG A 121 -3.35 5.22 -9.34
CA ARG A 121 -4.43 6.20 -9.13
C ARG A 121 -5.68 5.50 -8.63
N ASP A 122 -6.58 6.29 -8.04
CA ASP A 122 -7.91 5.86 -7.65
C ASP A 122 -8.99 6.54 -8.52
N ARG A 123 -10.14 5.87 -8.66
CA ARG A 123 -11.37 6.40 -9.27
C ARG A 123 -12.54 6.27 -8.30
N GLY A 124 -13.51 7.17 -8.41
CA GLY A 124 -14.78 7.10 -7.69
C GLY A 124 -14.79 7.80 -6.33
N PHE A 125 -13.70 8.44 -5.93
CA PHE A 125 -13.65 9.18 -4.66
C PHE A 125 -14.63 10.35 -4.67
N ASN A 126 -15.50 10.42 -3.66
CA ASN A 126 -16.59 11.40 -3.52
C ASN A 126 -17.55 11.46 -4.71
N THR A 127 -17.57 10.43 -5.57
CA THR A 127 -18.58 10.36 -6.62
C THR A 127 -19.95 10.04 -6.03
N VAL A 128 -20.98 10.72 -6.55
CA VAL A 128 -22.40 10.44 -6.27
C VAL A 128 -23.04 9.62 -7.40
N ASN A 129 -22.37 9.51 -8.55
CA ASN A 129 -22.87 8.71 -9.66
C ASN A 129 -22.71 7.22 -9.32
N PRO A 130 -23.82 6.45 -9.19
CA PRO A 130 -23.76 5.03 -8.87
C PRO A 130 -23.08 4.18 -9.96
N ASP A 131 -22.97 4.68 -11.19
CA ASP A 131 -22.32 3.97 -12.30
C ASP A 131 -20.77 4.06 -12.24
N VAL A 132 -20.22 4.88 -11.34
CA VAL A 132 -18.78 5.02 -11.16
C VAL A 132 -18.30 4.11 -10.04
N ASN A 133 -17.68 2.99 -10.43
CA ASN A 133 -17.07 2.07 -9.49
C ASN A 133 -15.85 2.69 -8.78
N VAL A 134 -15.64 2.27 -7.52
CA VAL A 134 -14.39 2.52 -6.79
C VAL A 134 -13.37 1.49 -7.23
N GLU A 135 -12.27 1.96 -7.81
CA GLU A 135 -11.20 1.11 -8.32
C GLU A 135 -9.86 1.85 -8.29
N SER A 136 -8.77 1.08 -8.34
CA SER A 136 -7.44 1.59 -8.63
C SER A 136 -7.06 1.28 -10.08
N PHE A 137 -6.22 2.12 -10.67
CA PHE A 137 -5.72 1.93 -12.01
C PHE A 137 -4.32 2.53 -12.16
N PHE A 138 -3.53 1.96 -13.06
CA PHE A 138 -2.18 2.40 -13.32
C PHE A 138 -2.12 3.39 -14.50
N THR A 139 -1.32 4.44 -14.37
CA THR A 139 -1.12 5.45 -15.42
C THR A 139 0.35 5.56 -15.80
N LEU A 140 0.73 4.92 -16.91
CA LEU A 140 2.11 4.80 -17.36
C LEU A 140 2.84 6.15 -17.52
N ASN A 141 2.18 7.19 -18.06
CA ASN A 141 2.82 8.50 -18.24
C ASN A 141 3.13 9.25 -16.93
N ARG A 142 2.64 8.74 -15.80
CA ARG A 142 2.92 9.24 -14.45
C ARG A 142 3.87 8.32 -13.67
N HIS A 143 4.27 7.19 -14.25
CA HIS A 143 5.20 6.24 -13.64
C HIS A 143 6.64 6.53 -14.04
N ASP A 144 7.57 6.37 -13.11
CA ASP A 144 9.00 6.45 -13.35
C ASP A 144 9.43 5.19 -14.08
N THR A 145 9.91 5.30 -15.32
CA THR A 145 10.28 4.12 -16.13
C THR A 145 11.76 3.77 -16.05
N GLY A 146 12.52 4.43 -15.16
CA GLY A 146 13.92 4.09 -14.92
C GLY A 146 14.06 2.77 -14.18
N SER A 147 15.28 2.22 -14.17
CA SER A 147 15.63 1.13 -13.25
C SER A 147 15.83 1.69 -11.84
N LYS A 148 15.39 0.94 -10.83
CA LYS A 148 15.50 1.33 -9.41
C LYS A 148 16.53 0.43 -8.75
N GLN A 149 17.66 1.02 -8.37
CA GLN A 149 18.78 0.32 -7.75
C GLN A 149 18.63 0.39 -6.24
N LEU A 150 18.31 -0.73 -5.59
CA LEU A 150 18.29 -0.80 -4.13
C LEU A 150 19.73 -0.85 -3.59
N SER A 151 19.86 -0.57 -2.30
CA SER A 151 21.12 -0.50 -1.58
C SER A 151 21.67 -1.88 -1.21
N HIS A 152 22.82 -1.86 -0.53
CA HIS A 152 23.46 -3.05 0.02
C HIS A 152 22.58 -3.84 1.01
N ARG A 153 21.56 -3.21 1.64
CA ARG A 153 20.60 -3.90 2.51
C ARG A 153 19.75 -4.92 1.74
N PHE A 154 19.58 -4.69 0.44
CA PHE A 154 18.89 -5.57 -0.49
C PHE A 154 19.86 -6.20 -1.51
N ASN A 155 21.12 -6.44 -1.11
CA ASN A 155 22.15 -7.03 -1.98
C ASN A 155 22.41 -6.25 -3.29
N ASN A 156 22.11 -4.95 -3.32
CA ASN A 156 22.15 -4.12 -4.52
C ASN A 156 21.26 -4.67 -5.65
N GLU A 157 20.07 -5.16 -5.32
CA GLU A 157 19.07 -5.60 -6.31
C GLU A 157 18.65 -4.45 -7.23
N VAL A 158 18.41 -4.76 -8.51
CA VAL A 158 17.93 -3.79 -9.51
C VAL A 158 16.54 -4.18 -9.98
N ILE A 159 15.56 -3.35 -9.66
CA ILE A 159 14.20 -3.50 -10.16
C ILE A 159 14.15 -2.89 -11.56
N THR A 160 13.96 -3.73 -12.56
CA THR A 160 13.76 -3.32 -13.96
C THR A 160 12.35 -2.81 -14.20
N ASN A 161 12.17 -1.97 -15.23
CA ASN A 161 10.85 -1.45 -15.52
C ASN A 161 9.88 -2.53 -15.99
N LEU A 162 8.83 -2.75 -15.19
CA LEU A 162 7.71 -3.66 -15.47
C LEU A 162 6.35 -2.95 -15.37
N GLY A 163 6.34 -1.61 -15.35
CA GLY A 163 5.13 -0.80 -15.25
C GLY A 163 4.28 -1.13 -14.03
N ASP A 164 3.03 -1.56 -14.28
CA ASP A 164 2.09 -1.93 -13.21
C ASP A 164 2.47 -3.23 -12.50
N GLN A 165 3.52 -3.94 -12.91
CA GLN A 165 3.97 -5.18 -12.27
C GLN A 165 5.27 -5.00 -11.46
N GLU A 166 5.82 -3.78 -11.35
CA GLU A 166 7.09 -3.56 -10.61
C GLU A 166 6.99 -3.84 -9.11
N TYR A 167 5.79 -3.72 -8.52
CA TYR A 167 5.58 -3.89 -7.08
C TYR A 167 5.23 -5.34 -6.68
N ALA A 168 5.16 -6.27 -7.66
CA ALA A 168 4.70 -7.64 -7.50
C ALA A 168 5.79 -8.66 -7.09
#